data_AF-A0A523NM01-F1
#
_entry.id   AF-A0A523NM01-F1
#
_cell.length_a   1.000
_cell.length_b   1.000
_cell.length_c   1.000
_cell.angle_alpha   90.00
_cell.angle_beta   90.00
_cell.angle_gamma   90.00
#
_symmetry.space_group_name_H-M   'P 1'
#
loop_
_entity.id
_entity.type
_entity.pdbx_description
1 polymer ?
#
loop_
_entity_poly.entity_id
_entity_poly.type
_entity_poly.pdbx_seq_one_letter_code
_entity_poly.pdbx_strand_id
1 'polypeptide(L)'
;MSTAENVWSLRRQELFVFRTYWNSRDTLGLPGFIRSDNGLEFTAKAVRNGLHRLGVLTLLIKPGSPWENGYNESFNGKLRDELLNGEIFTTLLEAQVLIERWRKEYNEFRLHSALGYRLPAPEVIKPKAETLT
;
A
#
# COMPACT_ATOMS: atom_id res chain seq x y z
N MET A 1 -26.74 -16.86 12.22
CA MET A 1 -25.42 -16.20 12.09
C MET A 1 -25.64 -14.94 11.26
N SER A 2 -25.50 -13.78 11.90
CA SER A 2 -26.08 -12.49 11.48
C SER A 2 -25.12 -11.68 10.61
N THR A 3 -25.65 -11.15 9.51
CA THR A 3 -25.05 -10.27 8.49
C THR A 3 -24.43 -8.97 9.02
N ALA A 4 -24.48 -8.71 10.33
CA ALA A 4 -24.00 -7.50 10.97
C ALA A 4 -22.47 -7.49 11.24
N GLU A 5 -21.80 -8.64 11.37
CA GLU A 5 -20.36 -8.67 11.67
C GLU A 5 -19.47 -8.27 10.48
N ASN A 6 -19.94 -8.45 9.24
CA ASN A 6 -19.18 -8.10 8.03
C ASN A 6 -19.17 -6.58 7.71
N VAL A 7 -20.12 -5.80 8.25
CA VAL A 7 -20.24 -4.36 7.97
C VAL A 7 -19.26 -3.52 8.80
N TRP A 8 -18.81 -4.03 9.95
CA TRP A 8 -17.87 -3.33 10.84
C TRP A 8 -16.40 -3.50 10.43
N SER A 9 -16.04 -4.60 9.75
CA SER A 9 -14.68 -4.86 9.23
C SER A 9 -14.33 -3.93 8.06
N LEU A 10 -15.26 -3.77 7.12
CA LEU A 10 -15.03 -2.99 5.90
C LEU A 10 -14.76 -1.52 6.20
N ARG A 11 -15.61 -0.84 6.99
CA ARG A 11 -15.45 0.60 7.28
C ARG A 11 -14.10 0.99 7.89
N ARG A 12 -13.43 0.08 8.60
CA ARG A 12 -12.11 0.34 9.22
C ARG A 12 -10.97 0.25 8.22
N GLN A 13 -11.05 -0.67 7.27
CA GLN A 13 -10.05 -0.85 6.22
C GLN A 13 -10.16 0.23 5.12
N GLU A 14 -11.39 0.64 4.76
CA GLU A 14 -11.60 1.75 3.81
C GLU A 14 -10.94 3.03 4.33
N LEU A 15 -11.13 3.34 5.61
CA LEU A 15 -10.51 4.48 6.27
C LEU A 15 -8.99 4.38 6.33
N PHE A 16 -8.40 3.19 6.46
CA PHE A 16 -6.94 3.02 6.48
C PHE A 16 -6.31 3.37 5.12
N VAL A 17 -6.91 2.90 4.03
CA VAL A 17 -6.50 3.25 2.66
C VAL A 17 -6.61 4.77 2.48
N PHE A 18 -7.78 5.36 2.76
CA PHE A 18 -7.98 6.81 2.64
C PHE A 18 -7.04 7.63 3.52
N ARG A 19 -6.84 7.22 4.77
CA ARG A 19 -5.99 7.92 5.74
C ARG A 19 -4.54 7.93 5.27
N THR A 20 -4.06 6.82 4.69
CA THR A 20 -2.68 6.71 4.20
C THR A 20 -2.46 7.67 3.03
N TYR A 21 -3.36 7.70 2.05
CA TYR A 21 -3.26 8.63 0.91
C TYR A 21 -3.48 10.10 1.30
N TRP A 22 -4.41 10.37 2.21
CA TRP A 22 -4.62 11.71 2.73
C TRP A 22 -3.38 12.25 3.45
N ASN A 23 -2.70 11.42 4.22
CA ASN A 23 -1.49 11.80 4.94
C ASN A 23 -0.27 11.96 4.02
N SER A 24 -0.21 11.27 2.88
CA SER A 24 0.92 11.36 1.92
C SER A 24 0.74 12.42 0.84
N ARG A 25 -0.47 13.00 0.69
CA ARG A 25 -0.78 13.98 -0.38
C ARG A 25 0.17 15.19 -0.38
N ASP A 26 0.54 15.67 0.81
CA ASP A 26 1.29 16.93 0.96
C ASP A 26 2.79 16.71 0.71
N THR A 27 3.27 15.45 0.82
CA THR A 27 4.69 15.10 0.67
C THR A 27 5.01 14.42 -0.67
N LEU A 28 4.08 13.65 -1.24
CA LEU A 28 4.31 12.85 -2.46
C LEU A 28 3.31 13.16 -3.59
N GLY A 29 2.25 13.90 -3.31
CA GLY A 29 1.12 14.08 -4.23
C GLY A 29 0.18 12.86 -4.27
N LEU A 30 -0.95 13.01 -4.97
CA LEU A 30 -1.88 11.91 -5.20
C LEU A 30 -1.50 11.14 -6.48
N PRO A 31 -1.45 9.81 -6.46
CA PRO A 31 -1.19 9.02 -7.66
C PRO A 31 -2.40 9.07 -8.60
N GLY A 32 -2.17 9.03 -9.92
CA GLY A 32 -3.27 8.92 -10.89
C GLY A 32 -3.99 7.57 -10.82
N PHE A 33 -3.26 6.50 -10.48
CA PHE A 33 -3.79 5.15 -10.37
C PHE A 33 -3.22 4.42 -9.15
N ILE A 34 -4.05 3.59 -8.51
CA ILE A 34 -3.65 2.60 -7.50
C ILE A 34 -3.91 1.23 -8.09
N ARG A 35 -2.88 0.38 -8.12
CA ARG A 35 -3.05 -1.03 -8.45
C ARG A 35 -3.29 -1.83 -7.18
N SER A 36 -4.27 -2.73 -7.20
CA SER A 36 -4.55 -3.66 -6.12
C SER A 36 -4.89 -5.06 -6.65
N ASP A 37 -4.80 -6.05 -5.76
CA ASP A 37 -5.34 -7.37 -6.02
C ASP A 37 -6.89 -7.36 -6.10
N ASN A 38 -7.47 -8.53 -6.36
CA ASN A 38 -8.91 -8.73 -6.45
C ASN A 38 -9.57 -8.98 -5.08
N GLY A 39 -8.94 -8.53 -3.98
CA GLY A 39 -9.51 -8.61 -2.64
C GLY A 39 -10.89 -7.94 -2.55
N LEU A 40 -11.76 -8.48 -1.70
CA LEU A 40 -13.11 -7.93 -1.51
C LEU A 40 -13.06 -6.48 -1.00
N GLU A 41 -12.02 -6.08 -0.26
CA GLU A 41 -11.88 -4.72 0.24
C GLU A 41 -11.59 -3.71 -0.89
N PHE A 42 -10.77 -4.09 -1.88
CA PHE A 42 -10.39 -3.21 -2.99
C PHE A 42 -11.39 -3.22 -4.15
N THR A 43 -12.19 -4.28 -4.26
CA THR A 43 -13.31 -4.34 -5.21
C THR A 43 -14.57 -3.63 -4.70
N ALA A 44 -14.64 -3.31 -3.40
CA ALA A 44 -15.75 -2.61 -2.78
C ALA A 44 -16.04 -1.24 -3.43
N LYS A 45 -17.32 -1.00 -3.76
CA LYS A 45 -17.76 0.27 -4.39
C LYS A 45 -17.43 1.50 -3.55
N ALA A 46 -17.50 1.39 -2.22
CA ALA A 46 -17.24 2.52 -1.33
C ALA A 46 -15.77 2.99 -1.38
N VAL A 47 -14.81 2.06 -1.38
CA VAL A 47 -13.38 2.36 -1.61
C VAL A 47 -13.16 2.99 -2.99
N ARG A 48 -13.67 2.35 -4.04
CA ARG A 48 -13.49 2.86 -5.42
C ARG A 48 -14.07 4.26 -5.60
N ASN A 49 -15.28 4.50 -5.08
CA ASN A 49 -15.93 5.80 -5.17
C ASN A 49 -15.20 6.87 -4.37
N GLY A 50 -14.65 6.54 -3.20
CA GLY A 50 -13.88 7.52 -2.43
C GLY A 50 -12.55 7.85 -3.08
N LEU A 51 -11.84 6.87 -3.67
CA LEU A 51 -10.59 7.13 -4.40
C LEU A 51 -10.86 7.99 -5.64
N HIS A 52 -11.94 7.69 -6.37
CA HIS A 52 -12.38 8.48 -7.50
C HIS A 52 -12.69 9.94 -7.12
N ARG A 53 -13.29 10.19 -5.94
CA ARG A 53 -13.51 11.56 -5.43
C ARG A 53 -12.21 12.32 -5.14
N LEU A 54 -11.12 11.61 -4.87
CA LEU A 54 -9.78 12.18 -4.71
C LEU A 54 -9.03 12.31 -6.03
N GLY A 55 -9.65 11.97 -7.17
CA GLY A 55 -8.99 11.96 -8.48
C GLY A 55 -8.08 10.75 -8.72
N VAL A 56 -8.19 9.71 -7.89
CA VAL A 56 -7.35 8.50 -7.96
C VAL A 56 -8.16 7.34 -8.54
N LEU A 57 -7.68 6.76 -9.63
CA LEU A 57 -8.33 5.62 -10.28
C LEU A 57 -7.82 4.29 -9.71
N THR A 58 -8.67 3.26 -9.69
CA THR A 58 -8.31 1.93 -9.19
C THR A 58 -8.12 0.95 -10.35
N LEU A 59 -6.97 0.27 -10.39
CA LEU A 59 -6.65 -0.81 -11.31
C LEU A 59 -6.58 -2.11 -10.53
N LEU A 60 -7.41 -3.08 -10.91
CA LEU A 60 -7.30 -4.43 -10.35
C LEU A 60 -6.32 -5.23 -11.19
N ILE A 61 -5.59 -6.15 -10.56
CA ILE A 61 -4.78 -7.13 -11.30
C ILE A 61 -5.69 -7.98 -12.20
N LYS A 62 -5.16 -8.36 -13.36
CA LYS A 62 -5.89 -9.24 -14.27
C LYS A 62 -6.16 -10.59 -13.60
N PRO A 63 -7.38 -11.16 -13.71
CA PRO A 63 -7.65 -12.51 -13.24
C PRO A 63 -6.66 -13.50 -13.85
N GLY A 64 -6.03 -14.33 -13.01
CA GLY A 64 -5.00 -15.27 -13.44
C GLY A 64 -3.61 -14.65 -13.69
N SER A 65 -3.36 -13.42 -13.23
CA SER A 65 -2.07 -12.73 -13.37
C SER A 65 -1.40 -12.39 -12.02
N PRO A 66 -1.05 -13.39 -11.19
CA PRO A 66 -0.45 -13.16 -9.87
C PRO A 66 0.88 -12.38 -9.91
N TRP A 67 1.64 -12.50 -11.02
CA TRP A 67 2.89 -11.76 -11.20
C TRP A 67 2.72 -10.23 -11.17
N GLU A 68 1.52 -9.70 -11.42
CA GLU A 68 1.24 -8.26 -11.33
C GLU A 68 1.26 -7.74 -9.88
N ASN A 69 1.18 -8.64 -8.89
CA ASN A 69 1.21 -8.32 -7.45
C ASN A 69 2.56 -8.65 -6.77
N GLY A 70 3.53 -9.20 -7.51
CA GLY A 70 4.77 -9.74 -6.95
C GLY A 70 5.60 -8.73 -6.13
N TYR A 71 5.54 -7.44 -6.47
CA TYR A 71 6.19 -6.38 -5.69
C TYR A 71 5.58 -6.24 -4.28
N ASN A 72 4.25 -6.19 -4.20
CA ASN A 72 3.54 -6.04 -2.93
C ASN A 72 3.72 -7.30 -2.05
N GLU A 73 3.69 -8.48 -2.66
CA GLU A 73 3.98 -9.74 -1.97
C GLU A 73 5.41 -9.77 -1.41
N SER A 74 6.39 -9.37 -2.22
CA SER A 74 7.79 -9.29 -1.79
C SER A 74 7.99 -8.27 -0.65
N PHE A 75 7.31 -7.12 -0.73
CA PHE A 75 7.36 -6.11 0.32
C PHE A 75 6.77 -6.63 1.64
N ASN A 76 5.56 -7.19 1.60
CA ASN A 76 4.89 -7.72 2.78
C ASN A 76 5.62 -8.92 3.38
N GLY A 77 6.22 -9.77 2.54
CA GLY A 77 7.09 -10.86 2.99
C GLY A 77 8.27 -10.34 3.80
N LYS A 78 9.01 -9.35 3.27
CA LYS A 78 10.14 -8.74 4.00
C LYS A 78 9.72 -8.08 5.30
N LEU A 79 8.64 -7.29 5.31
CA LEU A 79 8.12 -6.68 6.54
C LEU A 79 7.78 -7.75 7.59
N ARG A 80 7.19 -8.85 7.16
CA ARG A 80 6.84 -9.95 8.05
C ARG A 80 8.08 -10.64 8.61
N ASP A 81 9.00 -11.02 7.74
CA ASP A 81 10.19 -11.81 8.14
C ASP A 81 11.17 -10.98 8.98
N GLU A 82 11.30 -9.69 8.69
CA GLU A 82 12.29 -8.83 9.34
C GLU A 82 11.78 -8.11 10.58
N LEU A 83 10.46 -7.91 10.70
CA LEU A 83 9.88 -7.17 11.82
C LEU A 83 8.77 -7.96 12.51
N LEU A 84 7.68 -8.27 11.80
CA LEU A 84 6.45 -8.73 12.46
C LEU A 84 6.58 -10.12 13.11
N ASN A 85 7.42 -11.00 12.55
CA ASN A 85 7.71 -12.31 13.11
C ASN A 85 8.84 -12.27 14.16
N GLY A 86 9.66 -11.22 14.17
CA GLY A 86 10.80 -11.07 15.08
C GLY A 86 10.48 -10.33 16.38
N GLU A 87 9.38 -9.57 16.41
CA GLU A 87 9.03 -8.68 17.51
C GLU A 87 7.73 -9.12 18.21
N ILE A 88 7.67 -8.87 19.53
CA ILE A 88 6.43 -8.97 20.31
C ILE A 88 6.01 -7.55 20.68
N PHE A 89 4.87 -7.10 20.15
CA PHE A 89 4.32 -5.78 20.47
C PHE A 89 3.46 -5.85 21.73
N THR A 90 3.80 -5.05 22.73
CA THR A 90 3.04 -4.93 23.98
C THR A 90 1.97 -3.83 23.89
N THR A 91 2.17 -2.85 23.00
CA THR A 91 1.22 -1.75 22.78
C THR A 91 1.08 -1.39 21.30
N LEU A 92 -0.04 -0.75 20.94
CA LEU A 92 -0.23 -0.21 19.59
C LEU A 92 0.80 0.88 19.25
N LEU A 93 1.16 1.72 20.24
CA LEU A 93 2.15 2.78 20.03
C LEU A 93 3.53 2.20 19.70
N GLU A 94 3.93 1.16 20.41
CA GLU A 94 5.18 0.44 20.13
C GLU A 94 5.20 -0.12 18.70
N ALA A 95 4.11 -0.79 18.28
CA ALA A 95 3.98 -1.28 16.92
C ALA A 95 4.09 -0.15 15.89
N GLN A 96 3.44 1.00 16.12
CA GLN A 96 3.52 2.16 15.22
C GLN A 96 4.96 2.69 15.10
N VAL A 97 5.68 2.83 16.21
CA VAL A 97 7.06 3.33 16.23
C VAL A 97 8.01 2.39 15.51
N LEU A 98 7.91 1.09 15.78
CA LEU A 98 8.79 0.09 15.17
C LEU A 98 8.51 -0.10 13.68
N ILE A 99 7.24 -0.11 13.27
CA ILE A 99 6.86 -0.15 11.85
C ILE A 99 7.35 1.09 11.11
N GLU A 100 7.22 2.28 11.70
CA GLU A 100 7.70 3.52 11.09
C GLU A 100 9.24 3.53 10.97
N ARG A 101 9.94 3.02 11.98
CA ARG A 101 11.39 2.85 11.92
C ARG A 101 11.80 1.92 10.79
N TRP A 102 11.17 0.74 10.69
CA TRP A 102 11.44 -0.21 9.61
C TRP A 102 11.12 0.40 8.23
N ARG A 103 10.02 1.16 8.11
CA ARG A 103 9.65 1.86 6.87
C ARG A 103 10.75 2.83 6.42
N LYS A 104 11.32 3.61 7.35
CA LYS A 104 12.45 4.52 7.06
C LYS A 104 13.69 3.75 6.65
N GLU A 105 14.06 2.71 7.39
CA GLU A 105 15.20 1.85 7.05
C GLU A 105 15.05 1.23 5.65
N TYR A 106 13.87 0.72 5.31
CA TYR A 106 13.57 0.15 4.01
C TYR A 106 13.68 1.15 2.85
N ASN A 107 13.19 2.39 3.04
CA ASN A 107 13.09 3.38 1.96
C ASN A 107 14.27 4.34 1.87
N GLU A 108 14.98 4.61 2.98
CA GLU A 108 16.00 5.66 3.06
C GLU A 108 17.42 5.10 3.25
N PHE A 109 17.57 3.84 3.68
CA PHE A 109 18.89 3.27 3.99
C PHE A 109 19.20 1.96 3.28
N ARG A 110 18.17 1.16 2.95
CA ARG A 110 18.35 -0.13 2.27
C ARG A 110 18.62 0.05 0.78
N LEU A 111 19.71 -0.56 0.30
CA LEU A 111 20.00 -0.68 -1.12
C LEU A 111 19.19 -1.81 -1.74
N HIS A 112 18.51 -1.54 -2.85
CA HIS A 112 17.70 -2.55 -3.55
C HIS A 112 18.36 -2.91 -4.87
N SER A 113 18.66 -4.20 -5.06
CA SER A 113 19.26 -4.70 -6.31
C SER A 113 18.39 -4.41 -7.54
N ALA A 114 17.06 -4.46 -7.39
CA ALA A 114 16.10 -4.09 -8.42
C ALA A 114 16.20 -2.61 -8.87
N LEU A 115 16.78 -1.74 -8.02
CA LEU A 115 17.03 -0.33 -8.30
C LEU A 115 18.50 -0.06 -8.66
N GLY A 116 19.28 -1.09 -9.00
CA GLY A 116 20.71 -0.96 -9.26
C GLY A 116 21.51 -0.57 -8.01
N TYR A 117 21.13 -1.14 -6.86
CA TYR A 117 21.70 -0.83 -5.54
C TYR A 117 21.55 0.65 -5.16
N ARG A 118 20.38 1.23 -5.44
CA ARG A 118 19.99 2.56 -4.97
C ARG A 118 18.97 2.48 -3.85
N LEU A 119 18.82 3.61 -3.16
CA LEU A 119 17.79 3.84 -2.17
C LEU A 119 16.44 4.14 -2.87
N PRO A 120 15.31 3.64 -2.37
CA PRO A 120 14.00 3.94 -2.94
C PRO A 120 13.62 5.42 -2.81
N ALA A 121 13.98 6.07 -1.71
CA ALA A 121 13.85 7.51 -1.55
C ALA A 121 15.13 8.22 -2.05
N PRO A 122 15.04 9.37 -2.72
CA PRO A 122 13.85 10.17 -3.03
C PRO A 122 13.20 9.83 -4.39
N GLU A 123 13.57 8.71 -5.02
CA GLU A 123 13.11 8.35 -6.37
C GLU A 123 11.61 7.97 -6.37
N VAL A 124 10.73 8.97 -6.40
CA VAL A 124 9.39 8.78 -6.95
C VAL A 124 9.58 8.49 -8.44
N ILE A 125 9.56 7.21 -8.80
CA ILE A 125 9.59 6.78 -10.20
C ILE A 125 8.30 7.30 -10.84
N LYS A 126 8.39 8.46 -11.48
CA LYS A 126 7.31 8.97 -12.33
C LYS A 126 7.25 8.03 -13.53
N PRO A 127 6.09 7.41 -13.82
CA PRO A 127 5.96 6.65 -15.05
C PRO A 127 6.31 7.56 -16.22
N LYS A 128 7.07 7.04 -17.19
CA LYS A 128 7.30 7.73 -18.46
C LYS A 128 5.91 8.06 -19.01
N ALA A 129 5.65 9.33 -19.31
CA ALA A 129 4.41 9.70 -19.97
C ALA A 129 4.32 8.89 -21.27
N GLU A 130 3.39 7.93 -21.31
CA GLU A 130 3.04 7.27 -22.56
C GLU A 130 2.39 8.34 -23.43
N THR A 131 3.13 8.82 -24.42
CA THR A 131 2.58 9.65 -25.49
C THR A 131 1.57 8.78 -26.23
N LEU A 132 0.29 8.89 -25.86
CA LEU A 132 -0.81 8.35 -26.65
C LEU A 132 -0.86 9.17 -27.95
N THR A 133 -0.24 8.66 -29.01
CA THR A 133 -0.42 9.09 -30.40
C THR A 133 -1.58 8.34 -31.04
#